data_AF-A0A3D1VM67-F1
#
_entry.id   AF-A0A3D1VM67-F1
#
_cell.length_a   1.000
_cell.length_b   1.000
_cell.length_c   1.000
_cell.angle_alpha   90.00
_cell.angle_beta   90.00
_cell.angle_gamma   90.00
#
_symmetry.space_group_name_H-M   'P 1'
#
loop_
_entity.id
_entity.type
_entity.pdbx_description
1 polymer ?
#
loop_
_entity_poly.entity_id
_entity_poly.type
_entity_poly.pdbx_seq_one_letter_code
_entity_poly.pdbx_strand_id
1 'polypeptide(L)' 'IMVNCNPETVSTDYDTSDKLYFEPLTAEDVLSIYQKESPVGVIVQFGGQTPLNLAGELEKNGVKV' A
#
# COMPACT_ATOMS: atom_id res chain seq x y z
N ILE A 1 -2.61 -5.84 6.06
CA ILE A 1 -2.93 -5.67 4.62
C ILE A 1 -1.65 -5.30 3.90
N MET A 2 -1.23 -6.07 2.91
CA MET A 2 -0.08 -5.81 2.07
C MET A 2 -0.55 -5.40 0.67
N VAL A 3 0.07 -4.37 0.10
CA VAL A 3 -0.16 -3.96 -1.29
C VAL A 3 1.18 -4.03 -2.00
N ASN A 4 1.28 -4.90 -3.00
CA ASN A 4 2.50 -5.05 -3.80
C ASN A 4 2.14 -5.73 -5.12
N CYS A 5 2.81 -5.32 -6.21
CA CYS A 5 2.57 -5.85 -7.55
C CYS A 5 3.74 -6.69 -8.11
N ASN A 6 4.80 -6.90 -7.33
CA ASN A 6 5.96 -7.68 -7.78
C ASN A 6 5.77 -9.18 -7.48
N PRO A 7 5.51 -10.04 -8.49
CA PRO A 7 5.24 -11.46 -8.26
C PRO A 7 6.47 -12.26 -7.79
N GLU A 8 7.68 -11.68 -7.92
CA GLU A 8 8.93 -12.35 -7.56
C GLU A 8 9.33 -12.12 -6.09
N THR A 9 8.44 -11.54 -5.27
CA THR A 9 8.74 -11.16 -3.89
C THR A 9 8.00 -12.02 -2.86
N VAL A 10 8.65 -12.28 -1.72
CA VAL A 10 8.03 -12.99 -0.59
C VAL A 10 6.88 -12.19 0.02
N SER A 11 6.87 -10.85 -0.15
CA SER A 11 5.77 -9.98 0.27
C SER A 11 4.49 -10.18 -0.55
N THR A 12 4.55 -10.82 -1.72
CA THR A 12 3.35 -11.22 -2.47
C THR A 12 2.91 -12.65 -2.19
N ASP A 13 3.45 -13.28 -1.14
CA ASP A 13 2.92 -14.53 -0.63
C ASP A 13 1.68 -14.28 0.24
N TYR A 14 0.65 -15.11 0.08
CA TYR A 14 -0.56 -15.06 0.90
C TYR A 14 -0.30 -15.43 2.36
N ASP A 15 0.76 -16.18 2.64
CA ASP A 15 1.16 -16.51 4.02
C ASP A 15 1.83 -15.32 4.76
N THR A 16 2.27 -14.28 4.03
CA THR A 16 2.99 -13.14 4.63
C THR A 16 2.06 -12.09 5.24
N SER A 17 0.77 -12.07 4.88
CA SER A 17 -0.17 -11.05 5.38
C SER A 17 -1.62 -11.54 5.43
N ASP A 18 -2.43 -11.00 6.35
CA ASP A 18 -3.85 -11.38 6.46
C ASP A 18 -4.68 -11.08 5.21
N LYS A 19 -4.25 -10.07 4.43
CA LYS A 19 -4.85 -9.67 3.15
C LYS A 19 -3.76 -9.12 2.26
N LEU A 20 -3.64 -9.69 1.06
CA LEU A 20 -2.75 -9.22 0.00
C LEU A 20 -3.58 -8.61 -1.14
N TYR A 21 -3.23 -7.39 -1.54
CA TYR A 21 -3.72 -6.74 -2.75
C TYR A 21 -2.60 -6.74 -3.78
N PHE A 22 -2.83 -7.47 -4.87
CA PHE A 22 -1.93 -7.51 -6.02
C PHE A 22 -2.32 -6.41 -7.02
N GLU A 23 -2.20 -5.17 -6.55
CA GLU A 23 -2.56 -3.96 -7.31
C GLU A 23 -1.31 -3.10 -7.52
N PRO A 24 -1.26 -2.28 -8.58
CA PRO A 24 -0.13 -1.39 -8.79
C PRO A 24 -0.04 -0.36 -7.66
N LEU A 25 1.19 0.01 -7.29
CA LEU A 25 1.48 1.03 -6.28
C LEU A 25 1.24 2.43 -6.87
N THR A 26 -0.02 2.77 -7.15
CA THR A 26 -0.45 4.11 -7.52
C THR A 26 -1.28 4.73 -6.40
N ALA A 27 -1.39 6.05 -6.36
CA ALA A 27 -2.21 6.68 -5.34
C ALA A 27 -3.70 6.35 -5.50
N GLU A 28 -4.20 6.20 -6.72
CA GLU A 28 -5.61 5.87 -6.98
C GLU A 28 -5.98 4.50 -6.40
N ASP A 29 -5.15 3.48 -6.67
CA ASP A 29 -5.35 2.12 -6.17
C ASP A 29 -5.20 2.06 -4.65
N VAL A 30 -4.16 2.70 -4.10
CA VAL A 30 -3.92 2.73 -2.65
C VAL A 30 -5.04 3.48 -1.92
N LEU A 31 -5.54 4.59 -2.47
CA LEU A 31 -6.67 5.33 -1.89
C LEU A 31 -7.96 4.52 -1.94
N SER A 32 -8.21 3.80 -3.04
CA SER A 32 -9.37 2.91 -3.17
C SER A 32 -9.35 1.79 -2.12
N ILE A 33 -8.17 1.19 -1.90
CA ILE A 33 -7.97 0.18 -0.84
C ILE A 33 -8.14 0.81 0.55
N TYR A 34 -7.55 1.99 0.78
CA TYR A 34 -7.65 2.70 2.06
C TYR A 34 -9.10 3.04 2.42
N GLN A 35 -9.90 3.51 1.46
CA GLN A 35 -11.33 3.80 1.68
C GLN A 35 -12.13 2.53 1.97
N LYS A 36 -11.85 1.45 1.24
CA LYS A 36 -12.54 0.16 1.41
C LYS A 36 -12.24 -0.47 2.76
N GLU A 37 -10.99 -0.42 3.20
CA GLU A 37 -10.53 -1.12 4.41
C GLU A 37 -10.51 -0.23 5.67
N SER A 38 -10.53 1.09 5.50
CA SER A 38 -10.44 2.09 6.58
C SER A 38 -9.38 1.74 7.65
N PRO A 39 -8.11 1.50 7.25
CA PRO A 39 -7.08 1.08 8.18
C PRO A 39 -6.69 2.22 9.14
N VAL A 40 -6.06 1.84 10.26
CA VAL A 40 -5.61 2.81 11.28
C VAL A 40 -4.51 3.74 10.73
N GLY A 41 -3.68 3.23 9.83
CA GLY A 41 -2.61 3.95 9.15
C GLY A 41 -1.96 3.09 8.07
N VAL A 42 -1.07 3.70 7.30
CA VAL A 42 -0.37 3.12 6.15
C VAL A 42 1.12 3.29 6.33
N ILE A 43 1.90 2.25 6.11
CA ILE A 43 3.35 2.31 6.23
C ILE A 43 3.97 2.38 4.83
N VAL A 44 4.63 3.49 4.52
CA VAL A 44 5.24 3.73 3.20
C VAL A 44 6.77 3.63 3.20
N GLN A 45 7.42 3.64 4.38
CA GLN A 45 8.89 3.71 4.44
C GLN A 45 9.61 2.44 3.99
N PHE A 46 8.94 1.28 4.00
CA PHE A 46 9.59 -0.02 3.76
C PHE A 46 9.59 -0.49 2.30
N GLY A 47 8.88 0.17 1.38
CA GLY A 47 8.81 -0.25 -0.03
C GLY A 47 9.71 0.54 -0.99
N GLY A 48 10.68 1.29 -0.47
CA GLY A 48 11.62 2.07 -1.28
C GLY A 48 11.01 3.34 -1.88
N GLN A 49 11.60 3.83 -2.98
CA GLN A 49 11.25 5.16 -3.51
C GLN A 49 9.81 5.27 -4.01
N THR A 50 9.22 4.19 -4.50
CA THR A 50 7.84 4.18 -5.05
C THR A 50 6.80 4.62 -4.00
N PRO A 51 6.63 3.94 -2.86
CA PRO A 51 5.70 4.38 -1.82
C PRO A 51 6.15 5.66 -1.11
N LEU A 52 7.46 5.94 -1.00
CA LEU A 52 7.94 7.22 -0.45
C LEU A 52 7.46 8.41 -1.30
N ASN A 53 7.46 8.28 -2.63
CA ASN A 53 6.96 9.32 -3.53
C ASN A 53 5.44 9.51 -3.40
N LEU A 54 4.71 8.45 -3.09
CA LEU A 54 3.26 8.49 -2.89
C LEU A 54 2.87 9.03 -1.51
N ALA A 55 3.75 8.91 -0.51
CA ALA A 55 3.50 9.34 0.87
C ALA A 55 2.88 10.74 0.96
N GLY A 56 3.52 11.72 0.31
CA GLY A 56 3.05 13.10 0.33
C GLY A 56 1.73 13.33 -0.41
N GLU A 57 1.41 12.50 -1.41
CA GLU A 57 0.12 12.54 -2.10
C GLU A 57 -0.99 11.88 -1.26
N LEU A 58 -0.68 10.76 -0.61
CA LEU A 58 -1.59 10.06 0.29
C LEU A 58 -1.93 10.93 1.51
N GLU A 59 -0.94 11.56 2.15
CA GLU A 59 -1.16 12.48 3.27
C GLU A 59 -2.06 13.66 2.89
N LYS A 60 -1.88 14.25 1.69
CA LYS A 60 -2.75 15.32 1.17
C LYS A 60 -4.20 14.87 0.98
N ASN A 61 -4.41 13.59 0.71
CA ASN A 61 -5.73 12.98 0.58
C ASN A 61 -6.31 12.48 1.93
N GLY A 62 -5.64 12.78 3.05
CA GLY A 62 -6.11 12.44 4.40
C GLY A 62 -5.81 11.00 4.83
N VAL A 63 -4.93 10.30 4.11
CA VAL A 63 -4.39 9.02 4.55
C VAL A 63 -3.44 9.25 5.71
N LYS A 64 -3.57 8.46 6.78
CA LYS A 64 -2.63 8.47 7.89
C LYS A 64 -1.40 7.63 7.51
N VAL A 65 -0.32 8.31 7.16
CA VAL A 65 0.97 7.71 6.79
C VAL A 65 1.93 7.70 7.98
#